data_AF-A0A4R2Q3U8-F1
#
_entry.id   AF-A0A4R2Q3U8-F1
#
_cell.length_a   1.000
_cell.length_b   1.000
_cell.length_c   1.000
_cell.angle_alpha   90.00
_cell.angle_beta   90.00
_cell.angle_gamma   90.00
#
_symmetry.space_group_name_H-M   'P 1'
#
loop_
_entity.id
_entity.type
_entity.pdbx_description
1 polymer ?
#
loop_
_entity_poly.entity_id
_entity_poly.type
_entity_poly.pdbx_seq_one_letter_code
_entity_poly.pdbx_strand_id
1 'polypeptide(L)'
;MTGLAPDWTQLAGAALAALDPAERETAILYLVRRMIPAGAPLPWPEGTGLRFDQAVALAFADLEPGVNWTHRARYLVLGSGGAVLDRIDTDRPPFLRGVPDDLYLVHLGENAPAWAAATGRRLDR
;
A
#
# COMPACT_ATOMS: atom_id res chain seq x y z
N MET A 1 0.11 12.62 24.75
CA MET A 1 -0.02 11.16 24.52
C MET A 1 1.09 10.75 23.57
N THR A 2 2.13 10.11 24.08
CA THR A 2 3.21 9.55 23.26
C THR A 2 2.63 8.31 22.57
N GLY A 3 2.10 8.49 21.36
CA GLY A 3 1.60 7.37 20.58
C GLY A 3 2.76 6.42 20.32
N LEU A 4 2.58 5.15 20.68
CA LEU A 4 3.52 4.10 20.30
C LEU A 4 3.72 4.17 18.78
N ALA A 5 4.99 4.13 18.35
CA ALA A 5 5.28 4.02 16.93
C ALA A 5 4.55 2.78 16.36
N PRO A 6 3.92 2.88 15.18
CA PRO A 6 3.23 1.76 14.58
C PRO A 6 4.21 0.61 14.31
N ASP A 7 3.73 -0.62 14.48
CA ASP A 7 4.45 -1.82 14.08
C ASP A 7 4.33 -2.01 12.56
N TRP A 8 5.33 -1.53 11.83
CA TRP A 8 5.34 -1.61 10.37
C TRP A 8 5.37 -3.05 9.84
N THR A 9 5.97 -3.98 10.58
CA THR A 9 6.03 -5.40 10.20
C THR A 9 4.65 -6.02 10.32
N GLN A 10 3.90 -5.70 11.39
CA GLN A 10 2.50 -6.10 11.54
C GLN A 10 1.63 -5.54 10.42
N LEU A 11 1.78 -4.24 10.09
CA LEU A 11 1.02 -3.59 9.01
C LEU A 11 1.31 -4.23 7.65
N ALA A 12 2.59 -4.53 7.35
CA ALA A 12 2.99 -5.22 6.14
C ALA A 12 2.39 -6.63 6.05
N GLY A 13 2.42 -7.38 7.16
CA GLY A 13 1.80 -8.71 7.25
C GLY A 13 0.29 -8.66 7.02
N ALA A 14 -0.40 -7.67 7.59
CA ALA A 14 -1.83 -7.46 7.37
C ALA A 14 -2.16 -7.10 5.92
N ALA A 15 -1.36 -6.22 5.30
CA ALA A 15 -1.52 -5.85 3.90
C ALA A 15 -1.36 -7.06 2.97
N LEU A 16 -0.34 -7.89 3.21
CA LEU A 16 -0.11 -9.11 2.44
C LEU A 16 -1.23 -10.14 2.66
N ALA A 17 -1.70 -10.29 3.91
CA ALA A 17 -2.80 -11.17 4.26
C ALA A 17 -4.11 -10.77 3.57
N ALA A 18 -4.27 -9.49 3.22
CA ALA A 18 -5.46 -8.97 2.54
C ALA A 18 -5.55 -9.33 1.06
N LEU A 19 -4.44 -9.73 0.43
CA LEU A 19 -4.41 -10.25 -0.93
C LEU A 19 -4.88 -11.69 -0.95
N ASP A 20 -5.68 -12.05 -1.95
CA ASP A 20 -6.03 -13.45 -2.21
C ASP A 20 -4.81 -14.25 -2.73
N PRO A 21 -4.86 -15.60 -2.74
CA PRO A 21 -3.72 -16.41 -3.17
C PRO A 21 -3.23 -16.11 -4.59
N ALA A 22 -4.14 -15.88 -5.54
CA ALA A 22 -3.78 -15.59 -6.93
C ALA A 22 -3.14 -14.21 -7.06
N GLU A 23 -3.69 -13.20 -6.34
CA GLU A 23 -3.10 -11.87 -6.26
C GLU A 23 -1.69 -11.93 -5.66
N ARG A 24 -1.42 -12.77 -4.64
CA ARG A 24 -0.08 -12.91 -4.07
C ARG A 24 0.95 -13.47 -5.04
N GLU A 25 0.53 -14.29 -6.01
CA GLU A 25 1.45 -14.86 -6.98
C GLU A 25 1.95 -13.82 -7.99
N THR A 26 1.11 -12.85 -8.36
CA THR A 26 1.39 -11.91 -9.46
C THR A 26 1.57 -10.46 -9.04
N ALA A 27 1.09 -10.06 -7.85
CA ALA A 27 1.09 -8.66 -7.44
C ALA A 27 2.43 -8.18 -6.91
N ILE A 28 2.63 -6.86 -6.97
CA ILE A 28 3.67 -6.16 -6.20
C ILE A 28 2.99 -5.34 -5.12
N LEU A 29 3.33 -5.60 -3.86
CA LEU A 29 2.77 -4.93 -2.71
C LEU A 29 3.79 -3.99 -2.08
N TYR A 30 3.35 -2.76 -1.83
CA TYR A 30 4.12 -1.74 -1.19
C TYR A 30 3.41 -1.22 0.06
N LEU A 31 4.18 -0.70 1.00
CA LEU A 31 3.70 0.00 2.18
C LEU A 31 4.32 1.39 2.23
N VAL A 32 3.50 2.41 2.46
CA VAL A 32 3.96 3.77 2.75
C VAL A 32 4.21 3.86 4.24
N ARG A 33 5.48 4.03 4.62
CA ARG A 33 5.95 4.08 6.02
C ARG A 33 5.70 5.46 6.65
N ARG A 34 4.44 5.88 6.59
CA ARG A 34 3.94 7.13 7.14
C ARG A 34 2.50 6.94 7.60
N MET A 35 2.21 7.43 8.79
CA MET A 35 0.83 7.50 9.28
C MET A 35 0.17 8.77 8.75
N ILE A 36 -1.05 8.63 8.25
CA ILE A 36 -1.96 9.72 7.95
C ILE A 36 -2.75 10.03 9.22
N PRO A 37 -2.73 11.27 9.73
CA PRO A 37 -3.48 11.64 10.93
C PRO A 37 -4.99 11.43 10.76
N ALA A 38 -5.67 11.18 11.88
CA ALA A 38 -7.13 11.15 11.92
C ALA A 38 -7.72 12.44 11.31
N GLY A 39 -8.78 12.28 10.52
CA GLY A 39 -9.47 13.36 9.83
C GLY A 39 -8.72 13.96 8.65
N ALA A 40 -7.45 13.62 8.40
CA ALA A 40 -6.72 14.10 7.22
C ALA A 40 -7.19 13.35 5.95
N PRO A 41 -7.19 14.02 4.78
CA PRO A 41 -7.52 13.37 3.52
C PRO A 41 -6.39 12.43 3.07
N LEU A 42 -6.74 11.41 2.29
CA LEU A 42 -5.75 10.51 1.70
C LEU A 42 -4.99 11.22 0.55
N PRO A 43 -3.69 10.91 0.34
CA PRO A 43 -2.79 11.69 -0.52
C PRO A 43 -2.89 11.37 -2.02
N TRP A 44 -3.96 10.71 -2.50
CA TRP A 44 -4.18 10.41 -3.91
C TRP A 44 -5.59 10.85 -4.36
N PRO A 45 -5.80 11.14 -5.66
CA PRO A 45 -7.02 11.79 -6.16
C PRO A 45 -8.31 11.10 -5.73
N GLU A 46 -8.40 9.78 -5.90
CA GLU A 46 -9.57 8.97 -5.57
C GLU A 46 -9.85 8.92 -4.06
N GLY A 47 -8.84 9.15 -3.22
CA GLY A 47 -8.93 9.13 -1.76
C GLY A 47 -9.15 10.49 -1.10
N THR A 48 -9.15 11.59 -1.85
CA THR A 48 -9.24 12.95 -1.28
C THR A 48 -10.51 13.23 -0.46
N GLY A 49 -11.61 12.54 -0.78
CA GLY A 49 -12.87 12.63 -0.03
C GLY A 49 -12.96 11.71 1.19
N LEU A 50 -12.05 10.74 1.32
CA LEU A 50 -12.07 9.74 2.38
C LEU A 50 -11.31 10.25 3.61
N ARG A 51 -11.92 10.06 4.77
CA ARG A 51 -11.37 10.45 6.07
C ARG A 51 -11.66 9.35 7.08
N PHE A 52 -10.72 9.12 7.98
CA PHE A 52 -10.81 8.12 9.04
C PHE A 52 -10.78 8.83 10.39
N ASP A 53 -11.50 8.29 11.37
CA ASP A 53 -11.56 8.79 12.76
C ASP A 53 -10.30 8.45 13.57
N GLN A 54 -9.41 7.64 12.99
CA GLN A 54 -8.13 7.22 13.55
C GLN A 54 -7.00 7.47 12.56
N ALA A 55 -5.75 7.41 13.05
CA ALA A 55 -4.59 7.46 12.19
C ALA A 55 -4.46 6.17 11.37
N VAL A 56 -4.15 6.29 10.09
CA VAL A 56 -4.10 5.15 9.15
C VAL A 56 -2.77 5.08 8.40
N ALA A 57 -2.33 3.87 8.08
CA ALA A 57 -1.27 3.61 7.12
C ALA A 57 -1.86 3.18 5.78
N LEU A 58 -1.02 3.17 4.75
CA LEU A 58 -1.42 2.86 3.39
C LEU A 58 -0.53 1.79 2.80
N ALA A 59 -1.15 0.78 2.21
CA ALA A 59 -0.50 -0.12 1.28
C ALA A 59 -1.07 0.07 -0.12
N PHE A 60 -0.24 -0.17 -1.12
CA PHE A 60 -0.60 -0.15 -2.53
C PHE A 60 -0.23 -1.49 -3.15
N ALA A 61 -1.19 -2.13 -3.82
CA ALA A 61 -1.00 -3.35 -4.56
C ALA A 61 -1.14 -3.05 -6.05
N ASP A 62 -0.05 -3.24 -6.80
CA ASP A 62 -0.10 -3.35 -8.25
C ASP A 62 -0.47 -4.79 -8.59
N LEU A 63 -1.68 -5.01 -9.10
CA LEU A 63 -2.23 -6.34 -9.36
C LEU A 63 -1.91 -6.81 -10.79
N GLU A 64 -1.37 -5.94 -11.63
CA GLU A 64 -1.04 -6.20 -13.03
C GLU A 64 0.30 -5.52 -13.43
N PRO A 65 1.41 -5.81 -12.73
CA PRO A 65 2.69 -5.10 -12.88
C PRO A 65 3.37 -5.21 -14.27
N GLY A 66 2.88 -6.08 -15.15
CA GLY A 66 3.33 -6.18 -16.54
C GLY A 66 2.58 -5.26 -17.52
N VAL A 67 1.52 -4.59 -17.06
CA VAL A 67 0.62 -3.80 -17.91
C VAL A 67 0.97 -2.31 -17.82
N ASN A 68 1.29 -1.75 -18.98
CA ASN A 68 1.50 -0.32 -19.14
C ASN A 68 0.16 0.42 -19.15
N TRP A 69 0.07 1.51 -18.37
CA TRP A 69 -1.01 2.52 -18.37
C TRP A 69 -2.40 1.96 -18.02
N THR A 70 -3.02 2.49 -16.97
CA THR A 70 -4.35 2.07 -16.51
C THR A 70 -4.48 0.56 -16.28
N HIS A 71 -3.91 0.06 -15.19
CA HIS A 71 -3.92 -1.35 -14.82
C HIS A 71 -4.61 -1.54 -13.47
N ARG A 72 -5.15 -2.73 -13.22
CA ARG A 72 -5.83 -3.03 -11.97
C ARG A 72 -4.86 -2.87 -10.79
N ALA A 73 -5.22 -2.01 -9.86
CA ALA A 73 -4.48 -1.79 -8.64
C ALA A 73 -5.43 -1.53 -7.47
N ARG A 74 -4.89 -1.56 -6.25
CA ARG A 74 -5.68 -1.42 -5.03
C ARG A 74 -4.91 -0.67 -3.95
N TYR A 75 -5.57 0.26 -3.30
CA TYR A 75 -5.12 0.79 -2.01
C TYR A 75 -5.76 -0.01 -0.88
N LEU A 76 -4.95 -0.33 0.12
CA LEU A 76 -5.39 -0.88 1.40
C LEU A 76 -5.19 0.20 2.45
N VAL A 77 -6.27 0.58 3.15
CA VAL A 77 -6.19 1.49 4.29
C VAL A 77 -6.09 0.65 5.56
N LEU A 78 -5.04 0.87 6.33
CA LEU A 78 -4.71 0.06 7.50
C LEU A 78 -4.82 0.91 8.77
N GLY A 79 -5.56 0.45 9.77
CA GLY A 79 -5.50 1.02 11.12
C GLY A 79 -4.14 0.71 11.76
N SER A 80 -3.74 1.48 12.78
CA SER A 80 -2.45 1.31 13.46
C SER A 80 -2.23 -0.09 14.07
N GLY A 81 -3.30 -0.82 14.37
CA GLY A 81 -3.26 -2.21 14.84
C GLY A 81 -3.30 -3.28 13.73
N GLY A 82 -3.11 -2.92 12.46
CA GLY A 82 -3.11 -3.88 11.34
C GLY A 82 -4.49 -4.30 10.84
N ALA A 83 -5.57 -3.70 11.32
CA ALA A 83 -6.89 -3.92 10.73
C ALA A 83 -6.96 -3.26 9.33
N VAL A 84 -7.44 -3.98 8.33
CA VAL A 84 -7.78 -3.39 7.02
C VAL A 84 -9.12 -2.68 7.18
N LEU A 85 -9.09 -1.35 7.15
CA LEU A 85 -10.27 -0.49 7.33
C LEU A 85 -11.01 -0.26 6.01
N ASP A 86 -10.30 -0.25 4.89
CA ASP A 86 -10.88 -0.03 3.57
C ASP A 86 -10.02 -0.64 2.46
N ARG A 87 -10.66 -0.91 1.31
CA ARG A 87 -10.06 -1.41 0.08
C ARG A 87 -10.59 -0.60 -1.09
N ILE A 88 -9.71 0.13 -1.76
CA ILE A 88 -10.08 1.06 -2.83
C ILE A 88 -9.42 0.56 -4.10
N ASP A 89 -10.20 -0.08 -4.96
CA ASP A 89 -9.75 -0.47 -6.29
C ASP A 89 -9.59 0.78 -7.17
N THR A 90 -8.52 0.81 -7.96
CA THR A 90 -8.18 1.89 -8.88
C THR A 90 -7.56 1.30 -10.14
N ASP A 91 -7.62 2.05 -11.23
CA ASP A 91 -6.84 1.78 -12.43
C ASP A 91 -5.59 2.70 -12.51
N ARG A 92 -5.41 3.63 -11.57
CA ARG A 92 -4.34 4.64 -11.61
C ARG A 92 -3.37 4.46 -10.45
N PRO A 93 -2.14 3.98 -10.70
CA PRO A 93 -1.14 3.88 -9.65
C PRO A 93 -0.74 5.27 -9.13
N PRO A 94 -0.41 5.41 -7.82
CA PRO A 94 -0.11 6.69 -7.18
C PRO A 94 1.17 7.35 -7.68
N PHE A 95 2.09 6.57 -8.25
CA PHE A 95 3.47 6.99 -8.51
C PHE A 95 3.67 7.74 -9.83
N LEU A 96 2.59 8.13 -10.52
CA LEU A 96 2.66 8.92 -11.75
C LEU A 96 3.37 10.28 -11.55
N ARG A 97 3.46 10.76 -10.30
CA ARG A 97 4.16 12.01 -9.92
C ARG A 97 5.54 11.79 -9.29
N GLY A 98 6.03 10.54 -9.27
CA GLY A 98 7.25 10.13 -8.60
C GLY A 98 7.01 9.12 -7.48
N VAL A 99 8.07 8.39 -7.13
CA VAL A 99 8.06 7.38 -6.06
C VAL A 99 8.36 8.05 -4.73
N PRO A 100 7.45 7.99 -3.72
CA PRO A 100 7.68 8.59 -2.41
C PRO A 100 8.89 7.97 -1.69
N ASP A 101 9.61 8.76 -0.89
CA ASP A 101 10.77 8.29 -0.13
C ASP A 101 10.43 7.34 1.03
N ASP A 102 9.18 7.38 1.47
CA ASP A 102 8.61 6.50 2.48
C ASP A 102 7.93 5.26 1.87
N LEU A 103 8.09 4.99 0.57
CA LEU A 103 7.59 3.77 -0.06
C LEU A 103 8.58 2.61 0.10
N TYR A 104 8.08 1.49 0.61
CA TYR A 104 8.81 0.24 0.81
C TYR A 104 8.12 -0.93 0.12
N LEU A 105 8.90 -1.76 -0.56
CA LEU A 105 8.48 -3.05 -1.12
C LEU A 105 8.28 -4.05 0.03
N VAL A 106 7.05 -4.57 0.14
CA VAL A 106 6.66 -5.59 1.12
C VAL A 106 6.69 -6.98 0.51
N HIS A 107 6.14 -7.10 -0.70
CA HIS A 107 6.01 -8.37 -1.39
C HIS A 107 6.19 -8.18 -2.89
N LEU A 108 6.93 -9.11 -3.50
CA LEU A 108 7.07 -9.26 -4.94
C LEU A 108 6.60 -10.68 -5.25
N GLY A 109 5.45 -10.82 -5.90
CA GLY A 109 4.93 -12.12 -6.31
C GLY A 109 5.94 -12.89 -7.16
N GLU A 110 5.93 -14.22 -7.06
CA GLU A 110 6.86 -15.09 -7.78
C GLU A 110 6.75 -14.93 -9.30
N ASN A 111 5.55 -14.59 -9.79
CA ASN A 111 5.25 -14.35 -11.20
C ASN A 111 5.25 -12.86 -11.55
N ALA A 112 5.54 -11.97 -10.59
CA ALA A 112 5.62 -10.54 -10.83
C ALA A 112 6.97 -10.18 -11.49
N PRO A 113 6.99 -9.35 -12.55
CA PRO A 113 8.23 -8.90 -13.16
C PRO A 113 9.00 -7.99 -12.19
N ALA A 114 10.19 -8.41 -11.77
CA ALA A 114 11.02 -7.63 -10.83
C ALA A 114 11.36 -6.22 -11.35
N TRP A 115 11.44 -6.04 -12.68
CA TRP A 115 11.71 -4.73 -13.30
C TRP A 115 10.55 -3.73 -13.12
N ALA A 116 9.34 -4.21 -12.83
CA ALA A 116 8.17 -3.35 -12.62
C ALA A 116 8.09 -2.80 -11.18
N ALA A 117 8.98 -3.24 -10.28
CA ALA A 117 9.00 -2.75 -8.92
C ALA A 117 9.34 -1.23 -8.89
N ALA A 118 8.46 -0.43 -8.30
CA ALA A 118 8.63 1.02 -8.19
C ALA A 118 9.80 1.42 -7.27
N THR A 119 10.23 0.52 -6.38
CA THR A 119 11.36 0.75 -5.48
C THR A 119 12.06 -0.56 -5.13
N GLY A 120 13.39 -0.49 -4.94
CA GLY A 120 14.19 -1.59 -4.39
C GLY A 120 14.28 -1.58 -2.86
N ARG A 121 13.77 -0.54 -2.18
CA ARG A 121 13.80 -0.44 -0.71
C ARG A 121 12.84 -1.46 -0.13
N ARG A 122 13.35 -2.41 0.65
CA ARG A 122 12.53 -3.41 1.34
C ARG A 122 12.28 -2.97 2.77
N LEU A 123 11.12 -3.31 3.30
CA LEU A 123 10.88 -3.14 4.73
C LEU A 123 11.84 -4.07 5.48
N ASP A 124 12.72 -3.49 6.31
CA ASP A 124 13.63 -4.27 7.16
C ASP A 124 12.81 -5.20 8.05
N ARG A 125 13.16 -6.49 8.06
CA ARG A 125 12.49 -7.52 8.87
C ARG A 125 12.89 -7.40 10.34
#